data_AF-A0A8C6ZQE4-F1
#
_entry.id   AF-A0A8C6ZQE4-F1
#
_cell.length_a   1.000
_cell.length_b   1.000
_cell.length_c   1.000
_cell.angle_alpha   90.00
_cell.angle_beta   90.00
_cell.angle_gamma   90.00
#
_symmetry.space_group_name_H-M   'P 1'
#
loop_
_entity.id
_entity.type
_entity.pdbx_description
1 polymer ?
#
loop_
_entity_poly.entity_id
_entity_poly.type
_entity_poly.pdbx_seq_one_letter_code
_entity_poly.pdbx_strand_id
1 'polypeptide(L)'
;MTHCFWVWLFFVSELVLIAQLCILPKVNSLACLLFKRNNAVFLVIIVCRVLHYNMLKQAFIFSCDNATSNEQQDLFCQKLQQCCVLFDFMDSVSDLKSKEIKRATLNELVEYVSTNRGVIVESAYADIVKMISSNIFRTLPPSDNPDFDPEEDEPTLEASWPHIQLVYEFFLRFLESPDFQPSIAKRFIDQKFVQQLLELFDSEDPRERDFLKTVLHRIYGKFLGLRAFIRKQINNIFLRFIYETEHFNGVAELLEILGSIINGFALPLKAEHKQFLMKVLIPMHTAKGLALFHAQLAYCVVQFLEKDTTLTEPVIRGLLKFWPKTCSQKEVMFLGEIEEILDVIEPTQFKKVEEPLFKQISKCVSSSHFQVAERALYFWNNEYILSLIEENIDKILPIMFGSLYKISKEHWNPTIVALVYNVLKTLMEMNGKLFDELTSSYKAERQRYREPSRGEAGPRNALAGAPGPARLGSASKLKPLFPFIHLNQYCACSVTTTSSFQSDVSCSRGHCSAELPPHKGHLPSGSSQFPLARKDTHWLQKVSLLAPNFF
;
A
#
# COMPACT_ATOMS: atom_id res chain seq x y z
N MET A 1 17.38 -14.85 65.33
CA MET A 1 18.05 -16.11 64.93
C MET A 1 17.58 -16.67 63.58
N THR A 2 16.47 -16.24 63.01
CA THR A 2 15.98 -16.70 61.68
C THR A 2 16.66 -16.02 60.48
N HIS A 3 17.20 -14.81 60.64
CA HIS A 3 17.95 -14.12 59.56
C HIS A 3 19.36 -14.68 59.29
N CYS A 4 20.04 -15.21 60.32
CA CYS A 4 21.36 -15.84 60.14
C CYS A 4 21.26 -17.23 59.49
N PHE A 5 20.13 -17.93 59.62
CA PHE A 5 19.96 -19.27 59.04
C PHE A 5 19.78 -19.20 57.52
N TRP A 6 19.07 -18.19 57.02
CA TRP A 6 18.91 -17.96 55.58
C TRP A 6 20.18 -17.45 54.92
N VAL A 7 20.94 -16.57 55.58
CA VAL A 7 22.26 -16.12 55.07
C VAL A 7 23.25 -17.29 55.07
N TRP A 8 23.19 -18.20 56.04
CA TRP A 8 24.01 -19.40 56.07
C TRP A 8 23.60 -20.41 54.99
N LEU A 9 22.30 -20.62 54.74
CA LEU A 9 21.83 -21.47 53.64
C LEU A 9 22.21 -20.91 52.26
N PHE A 10 22.16 -19.58 52.10
CA PHE A 10 22.56 -18.90 50.87
C PHE A 10 24.07 -19.07 50.61
N PHE A 11 24.90 -18.89 51.64
CA PHE A 11 26.35 -19.12 51.57
C PHE A 11 26.72 -20.58 51.33
N VAL A 12 26.00 -21.53 51.94
CA VAL A 12 26.23 -22.97 51.73
C VAL A 12 25.83 -23.38 50.31
N SER A 13 24.79 -22.77 49.74
CA SER A 13 24.38 -23.05 48.36
C SER A 13 25.38 -22.52 47.32
N GLU A 14 25.98 -21.34 47.54
CA GLU A 14 27.05 -20.83 46.69
C GLU A 14 28.36 -21.62 46.85
N LEU A 15 28.70 -22.06 48.07
CA LEU A 15 29.88 -22.89 48.32
C LEU A 15 29.78 -24.27 47.66
N VAL A 16 28.59 -24.88 47.60
CA VAL A 16 28.36 -26.15 46.88
C VAL A 16 28.47 -25.96 45.37
N LEU A 17 28.02 -24.82 44.84
CA LEU A 17 28.12 -24.48 43.41
C LEU A 17 29.58 -24.21 43.00
N ILE A 18 30.36 -23.54 43.85
CA ILE A 18 31.80 -23.33 43.66
C ILE A 18 32.56 -24.67 43.78
N ALA A 19 32.19 -25.52 44.75
CA ALA A 19 32.80 -26.84 44.92
C ALA A 19 32.53 -27.78 43.73
N GLN A 20 31.35 -27.69 43.09
CA GLN A 20 31.03 -28.46 41.88
C GLN A 20 31.73 -27.94 40.62
N LEU A 21 32.05 -26.65 40.55
CA LEU A 21 32.86 -26.07 39.47
C LEU A 21 34.36 -26.39 39.61
N CYS A 22 34.84 -26.69 40.82
CA CYS A 22 36.23 -27.07 41.08
C CYS A 22 36.60 -28.52 40.74
N ILE A 23 35.66 -29.35 40.26
CA ILE A 23 35.89 -30.79 39.94
C ILE A 23 36.34 -31.01 38.48
N LEU A 24 36.50 -29.95 37.66
CA LEU A 24 37.07 -30.06 36.31
C LEU A 24 38.61 -29.90 36.33
N PRO A 25 39.43 -30.93 36.02
CA PRO A 25 40.88 -30.92 36.26
C PRO A 25 41.72 -30.01 35.35
N LYS A 26 41.13 -29.07 34.58
CA LYS A 26 41.86 -28.28 33.55
C LYS A 26 41.76 -26.76 33.67
N VAL A 27 41.20 -26.19 34.75
CA VAL A 27 41.04 -24.72 34.90
C VAL A 27 42.02 -24.09 35.90
N ASN A 28 42.92 -24.87 36.51
CA ASN A 28 43.77 -24.36 37.61
C ASN A 28 45.00 -23.53 37.20
N SER A 29 45.34 -23.41 35.90
CA SER A 29 46.55 -22.67 35.52
C SER A 29 46.30 -21.21 35.07
N LEU A 30 45.12 -20.88 34.51
CA LEU A 30 44.82 -19.51 34.08
C LEU A 30 44.09 -18.65 35.13
N ALA A 31 43.33 -19.26 36.03
CA ALA A 31 42.52 -18.51 37.01
C ALA A 31 43.37 -17.77 38.05
N CYS A 32 44.55 -18.31 38.40
CA CYS A 32 45.43 -17.69 39.39
C CYS A 32 46.25 -16.50 38.84
N LEU A 33 46.41 -16.38 37.51
CA LEU A 33 47.18 -15.30 36.87
C LEU A 33 46.34 -14.07 36.49
N LEU A 34 45.01 -14.20 36.44
CA LEU A 34 44.11 -13.16 35.94
C LEU A 34 43.37 -12.35 37.01
N PHE A 35 43.51 -12.68 38.30
CA PHE A 35 42.87 -11.95 39.41
C PHE A 35 43.44 -10.55 39.67
N LYS A 36 44.42 -10.10 38.86
CA LYS A 36 45.17 -8.85 39.11
C LYS A 36 44.87 -7.69 38.16
N ARG A 37 43.87 -7.78 37.28
CA ARG A 37 43.57 -6.70 36.33
C ARG A 37 42.06 -6.40 36.27
N ASN A 38 41.68 -5.32 36.94
CA ASN A 38 40.35 -4.68 36.85
C ASN A 38 39.88 -4.62 35.39
N ASN A 39 38.88 -5.41 35.03
CA ASN A 39 38.23 -5.34 33.73
C ASN A 39 36.72 -5.52 33.93
N ALA A 40 35.98 -4.41 33.86
CA ALA A 40 34.51 -4.40 33.81
C ALA A 40 33.95 -5.28 32.68
N VAL A 41 34.73 -5.47 31.61
CA VAL A 41 34.44 -6.40 30.50
C VAL A 41 34.32 -7.85 30.98
N PHE A 42 35.11 -8.27 31.97
CA PHE A 42 35.07 -9.64 32.49
C PHE A 42 33.85 -9.87 33.39
N LEU A 43 33.41 -8.83 34.11
CA LEU A 43 32.17 -8.86 34.88
C LEU A 43 30.96 -8.95 33.95
N VAL A 44 30.96 -8.21 32.82
CA VAL A 44 29.92 -8.33 31.78
C VAL A 44 29.92 -9.72 31.15
N ILE A 45 31.09 -10.30 30.85
CA ILE A 45 31.19 -11.66 30.31
C ILE A 45 30.70 -12.71 31.33
N ILE A 46 31.01 -12.54 32.63
CA ILE A 46 30.52 -13.44 33.67
C ILE A 46 29.01 -13.28 33.87
N VAL A 47 28.48 -12.06 33.90
CA VAL A 47 27.02 -11.82 33.99
C VAL A 47 26.30 -12.36 32.76
N CYS A 48 26.83 -12.15 31.56
CA CYS A 48 26.30 -12.76 30.34
C CYS A 48 26.38 -14.28 30.39
N ARG A 49 27.47 -14.89 30.88
CA ARG A 49 27.59 -16.35 31.01
C ARG A 49 26.70 -16.93 32.12
N VAL A 50 26.47 -16.22 33.22
CA VAL A 50 25.55 -16.62 34.29
C VAL A 50 24.10 -16.50 33.82
N LEU A 51 23.76 -15.46 33.05
CA LEU A 51 22.48 -15.35 32.35
C LEU A 51 22.32 -16.47 31.31
N HIS A 52 23.37 -16.79 30.54
CA HIS A 52 23.38 -17.89 29.56
C HIS A 52 23.25 -19.26 30.26
N TYR A 53 23.83 -19.43 31.44
CA TYR A 53 23.71 -20.65 32.24
C TYR A 53 22.32 -20.78 32.87
N ASN A 54 21.73 -19.69 33.37
CA ASN A 54 20.33 -19.66 33.82
C ASN A 54 19.36 -19.90 32.66
N MET A 55 19.60 -19.34 31.48
CA MET A 55 18.85 -19.61 30.24
C MET A 55 18.86 -21.10 29.87
N LEU A 56 20.03 -21.75 29.97
CA LEU A 56 20.16 -23.19 29.71
C LEU A 56 19.51 -24.05 30.81
N LYS A 57 19.46 -23.58 32.05
CA LYS A 57 18.81 -24.28 33.17
C LYS A 57 17.28 -24.17 33.11
N GLN A 58 16.74 -23.04 32.68
CA GLN A 58 15.29 -22.80 32.55
C GLN A 58 14.68 -23.40 31.27
N ALA A 59 15.45 -23.57 30.20
CA ALA A 59 15.01 -24.28 28.99
C ALA A 59 14.60 -25.74 29.25
N PHE A 60 14.94 -26.30 30.43
CA PHE A 60 14.59 -27.66 30.84
C PHE A 60 13.42 -27.72 31.84
N ILE A 61 12.83 -26.59 32.23
CA ILE A 61 11.87 -26.54 33.34
C ILE A 61 10.44 -26.32 32.80
N PHE A 62 9.73 -27.44 32.76
CA PHE A 62 8.27 -27.61 32.74
C PHE A 62 7.50 -27.15 31.48
N SER A 63 6.89 -28.13 30.80
CA SER A 63 5.70 -27.91 29.96
C SER A 63 4.62 -27.31 30.85
N CYS A 64 3.98 -26.23 30.41
CA CYS A 64 2.93 -25.56 31.19
C CYS A 64 1.79 -26.50 31.62
N ASP A 65 1.62 -27.64 30.95
CA ASP A 65 0.50 -28.58 31.17
C ASP A 65 0.49 -29.34 32.51
N ASN A 66 1.64 -29.43 33.21
CA ASN A 66 1.76 -30.26 34.42
C ASN A 66 1.80 -29.48 35.74
N ALA A 67 1.72 -28.14 35.72
CA ALA A 67 1.88 -27.27 36.90
C ALA A 67 0.54 -26.81 37.49
N THR A 68 0.51 -26.43 38.77
CA THR A 68 -0.69 -25.82 39.38
C THR A 68 -0.97 -24.43 38.80
N SER A 69 -2.21 -23.94 38.85
CA SER A 69 -2.60 -22.65 38.22
C SER A 69 -1.76 -21.44 38.66
N ASN A 70 -1.24 -21.42 39.89
CA ASN A 70 -0.35 -20.34 40.36
C ASN A 70 1.09 -20.52 39.83
N GLU A 71 1.60 -21.76 39.80
CA GLU A 71 2.94 -22.05 39.26
C GLU A 71 3.00 -21.82 37.75
N GLN A 72 1.91 -22.09 37.03
CA GLN A 72 1.77 -21.77 35.60
C GLN A 72 1.92 -20.27 35.35
N GLN A 73 1.31 -19.44 36.20
CA GLN A 73 1.38 -17.98 36.05
C GLN A 73 2.77 -17.42 36.35
N ASP A 74 3.44 -17.94 37.39
CA ASP A 74 4.81 -17.56 37.71
C ASP A 74 5.78 -17.99 36.60
N LEU A 75 5.60 -19.21 36.07
CA LEU A 75 6.40 -19.71 34.95
C LEU A 75 6.18 -18.88 33.68
N PHE A 76 4.94 -18.47 33.40
CA PHE A 76 4.61 -17.58 32.29
C PHE A 76 5.36 -16.24 32.40
N CYS A 77 5.35 -15.61 33.58
CA CYS A 77 6.07 -14.35 33.82
C CYS A 77 7.59 -14.54 33.68
N GLN A 78 8.15 -15.66 34.17
CA GLN A 78 9.57 -15.99 33.99
C GLN A 78 9.94 -16.16 32.52
N LYS A 79 9.13 -16.88 31.73
CA LYS A 79 9.33 -17.05 30.29
C LYS A 79 9.28 -15.70 29.54
N LEU A 80 8.36 -14.80 29.91
CA LEU A 80 8.31 -13.44 29.36
C LEU A 80 9.60 -12.65 29.63
N GLN A 81 10.12 -12.69 30.87
CA GLN A 81 11.39 -12.03 31.21
C GLN A 81 12.57 -12.66 30.46
N GLN A 82 12.55 -13.97 30.24
CA GLN A 82 13.57 -14.66 29.44
C GLN A 82 13.57 -14.16 27.98
N CYS A 83 12.40 -13.95 27.40
CA CYS A 83 12.23 -13.44 26.04
C CYS A 83 12.65 -11.95 25.89
N CYS A 84 12.89 -11.22 26.97
CA CYS A 84 13.45 -9.86 26.93
C CYS A 84 14.93 -9.82 26.53
N VAL A 85 15.65 -10.95 26.58
CA VAL A 85 17.07 -11.00 26.19
C VAL A 85 17.20 -10.81 24.68
N LEU A 86 17.97 -9.81 24.26
CA LEU A 86 18.25 -9.52 22.86
C LEU A 86 19.45 -10.33 22.36
N PHE A 87 19.36 -10.77 21.10
CA PHE A 87 20.44 -11.46 20.41
C PHE A 87 20.82 -10.66 19.17
N ASP A 88 22.11 -10.64 18.86
CA ASP A 88 22.61 -10.08 17.62
C ASP A 88 22.47 -11.10 16.49
N PHE A 89 21.71 -10.74 15.46
CA PHE A 89 21.50 -11.57 14.26
C PHE A 89 22.44 -11.24 13.10
N MET A 90 23.21 -10.15 13.19
CA MET A 90 24.23 -9.82 12.20
C MET A 90 25.39 -10.82 12.24
N ASP A 91 25.68 -11.38 13.42
CA ASP A 91 26.52 -12.57 13.56
C ASP A 91 25.64 -13.84 13.51
N SER A 92 25.64 -14.49 12.36
CA SER A 92 24.83 -15.69 12.08
C SER A 92 25.30 -16.94 12.84
N VAL A 93 26.50 -16.94 13.44
CA VAL A 93 27.10 -18.12 14.08
C VAL A 93 27.08 -18.02 15.60
N SER A 94 27.02 -16.81 16.16
CA SER A 94 26.90 -16.63 17.61
C SER A 94 25.56 -17.12 18.17
N ASP A 95 25.62 -17.68 19.38
CA ASP A 95 24.47 -17.97 20.24
C ASP A 95 23.34 -18.81 19.60
N LEU A 96 23.63 -19.64 18.58
CA LEU A 96 22.65 -20.45 17.86
C LEU A 96 21.68 -21.21 18.79
N LYS A 97 22.23 -21.87 19.82
CA LYS A 97 21.41 -22.62 20.79
C LYS A 97 20.48 -21.70 21.59
N SER A 98 20.96 -20.54 22.00
CA SER A 98 20.16 -19.58 22.81
C SER A 98 19.14 -18.83 21.96
N LYS A 99 19.46 -18.55 20.69
CA LYS A 99 18.52 -18.06 19.68
C LYS A 99 17.38 -19.06 19.46
N GLU A 100 17.69 -20.34 19.36
CA GLU A 100 16.68 -21.39 19.18
C GLU A 100 15.81 -21.57 20.43
N ILE A 101 16.40 -21.52 21.63
CA ILE A 101 15.63 -21.56 22.89
C ILE A 101 14.62 -20.41 22.93
N LYS A 102 15.05 -19.17 22.67
CA LYS A 102 14.12 -18.02 22.66
C LYS A 102 13.02 -18.20 21.61
N ARG A 103 13.36 -18.69 20.41
CA ARG A 103 12.38 -18.97 19.34
C ARG A 103 11.33 -19.99 19.79
N ALA A 104 11.76 -21.11 20.39
CA ALA A 104 10.87 -22.14 20.90
C ALA A 104 9.99 -21.61 22.04
N THR A 105 10.55 -20.85 22.98
CA THR A 105 9.80 -20.24 24.08
C THR A 105 8.76 -19.22 23.57
N LEU A 106 9.10 -18.38 22.60
CA LEU A 106 8.14 -17.45 22.00
C LEU A 106 6.98 -18.19 21.30
N ASN A 107 7.28 -19.24 20.54
CA ASN A 107 6.25 -20.08 19.92
C ASN A 107 5.31 -20.71 20.96
N GLU A 108 5.88 -21.27 22.04
CA GLU A 108 5.10 -21.83 23.14
C GLU A 108 4.21 -20.75 23.79
N LEU A 109 4.72 -19.55 24.01
CA LEU A 109 3.94 -18.43 24.57
C LEU A 109 2.78 -18.01 23.66
N VAL A 110 2.99 -17.98 22.33
CA VAL A 110 1.95 -17.70 21.35
C VAL A 110 0.84 -18.75 21.42
N GLU A 111 1.21 -20.04 21.40
CA GLU A 111 0.25 -21.14 21.49
C GLU A 111 -0.49 -21.13 22.82
N TYR A 112 0.22 -20.88 23.93
CA TYR A 112 -0.34 -20.86 25.28
C TYR A 112 -1.41 -19.78 25.44
N VAL A 113 -1.14 -18.54 24.98
CA VAL A 113 -2.12 -17.43 25.05
C VAL A 113 -3.27 -17.61 24.07
N SER A 114 -3.06 -18.34 22.98
CA SER A 114 -4.10 -18.59 21.97
C SER A 114 -5.08 -19.68 22.38
N THR A 115 -4.61 -20.71 23.09
CA THR A 115 -5.41 -21.90 23.44
C THR A 115 -6.05 -21.82 24.83
N ASN A 116 -5.36 -21.21 25.80
CA ASN A 116 -5.80 -21.18 27.19
C ASN A 116 -6.52 -19.86 27.52
N ARG A 117 -7.65 -19.97 28.22
CA ARG A 117 -8.40 -18.81 28.73
C ARG A 117 -8.03 -18.47 30.16
N GLY A 118 -8.14 -17.20 30.52
CA GLY A 118 -7.86 -16.71 31.87
C GLY A 118 -6.38 -16.54 32.21
N VAL A 119 -5.47 -16.75 31.24
CA VAL A 119 -4.01 -16.60 31.41
C VAL A 119 -3.60 -15.14 31.63
N ILE A 120 -4.33 -14.20 31.03
CA ILE A 120 -3.99 -12.78 31.03
C ILE A 120 -4.54 -12.13 32.31
N VAL A 121 -3.81 -12.28 33.41
CA VAL A 121 -4.12 -11.62 34.69
C VAL A 121 -3.50 -10.21 34.79
N GLU A 122 -3.94 -9.38 35.72
CA GLU A 122 -3.49 -7.98 35.86
C GLU A 122 -1.97 -7.83 36.01
N SER A 123 -1.31 -8.71 36.77
CA SER A 123 0.15 -8.65 36.97
C SER A 123 0.95 -8.94 35.70
N ALA A 124 0.39 -9.72 34.77
CA ALA A 124 1.08 -10.10 33.54
C ALA A 124 1.18 -8.96 32.51
N TYR A 125 0.29 -7.96 32.55
CA TYR A 125 0.28 -6.86 31.57
C TYR A 125 1.61 -6.09 31.53
N ALA A 126 2.20 -5.84 32.70
CA ALA A 126 3.48 -5.12 32.79
C ALA A 126 4.61 -5.89 32.10
N ASP A 127 4.70 -7.20 32.37
CA ASP A 127 5.74 -8.06 31.82
C ASP A 127 5.56 -8.30 30.32
N ILE A 128 4.32 -8.48 29.87
CA ILE A 128 3.98 -8.61 28.44
C ILE A 128 4.39 -7.35 27.68
N VAL A 129 3.94 -6.17 28.13
CA VAL A 129 4.24 -4.91 27.45
C VAL A 129 5.75 -4.61 27.48
N LYS A 130 6.43 -4.95 28.57
CA LYS A 130 7.89 -4.83 28.67
C LYS A 130 8.61 -5.74 27.67
N MET A 131 8.20 -7.02 27.57
CA MET A 131 8.77 -7.98 26.63
C MET A 131 8.58 -7.53 25.18
N ILE A 132 7.38 -7.05 24.83
CA ILE A 132 7.10 -6.49 23.51
C ILE A 132 8.00 -5.29 23.25
N SER A 133 7.98 -4.31 24.16
CA SER A 133 8.73 -3.05 24.02
C SER A 133 10.23 -3.27 23.85
N SER A 134 10.83 -4.21 24.61
CA SER A 134 12.26 -4.50 24.51
C SER A 134 12.66 -5.14 23.19
N ASN A 135 11.75 -5.84 22.52
CA ASN A 135 12.04 -6.56 21.28
C ASN A 135 11.71 -5.75 20.02
N ILE A 136 10.62 -4.98 20.01
CA ILE A 136 10.18 -4.25 18.81
C ILE A 136 10.75 -2.83 18.71
N PHE A 137 10.84 -2.11 19.84
CA PHE A 137 11.24 -0.70 19.80
C PHE A 137 12.75 -0.58 19.69
N ARG A 138 13.18 -0.25 18.48
CA ARG A 138 14.57 -0.02 18.10
C ARG A 138 14.63 1.17 17.15
N THR A 139 15.80 1.82 17.09
CA THR A 139 16.08 2.76 16.01
C THR A 139 16.29 1.94 14.74
N LEU A 140 15.55 2.26 13.68
CA LEU A 140 15.71 1.61 12.39
C LEU A 140 17.12 1.89 11.84
N PRO A 141 17.75 0.91 11.18
CA PRO A 141 19.04 1.13 10.53
C PRO A 141 18.93 2.28 9.51
N PRO A 142 20.00 3.06 9.30
CA PRO A 142 20.01 4.05 8.23
C PRO A 142 19.81 3.33 6.89
N SER A 143 19.08 3.96 5.96
CA SER A 143 18.95 3.42 4.61
C SER A 143 20.31 3.47 3.92
N ASP A 144 20.74 2.34 3.37
CA ASP A 144 22.06 2.18 2.76
C ASP A 144 22.14 2.80 1.35
N ASN A 145 20.99 3.10 0.72
CA ASN A 145 20.92 3.61 -0.65
C ASN A 145 20.22 4.99 -0.73
N PRO A 146 20.95 6.10 -0.96
CA PRO A 146 20.37 7.43 -1.14
C PRO A 146 19.50 7.59 -2.39
N ASP A 147 19.74 6.77 -3.41
CA ASP A 147 19.02 6.76 -4.69
C ASP A 147 18.01 5.59 -4.76
N PHE A 148 17.58 5.07 -3.60
CA PHE A 148 16.66 3.95 -3.51
C PHE A 148 15.37 4.24 -4.27
N ASP A 149 15.05 3.40 -5.26
CA ASP A 149 13.77 3.40 -5.94
C ASP A 149 12.87 2.32 -5.31
N PRO A 150 11.84 2.69 -4.53
CA PRO A 150 10.97 1.71 -3.89
C PRO A 150 10.18 0.85 -4.88
N GLU A 151 10.13 1.19 -6.17
CA GLU A 151 9.50 0.37 -7.21
C GLU A 151 10.46 -0.68 -7.80
N GLU A 152 11.77 -0.40 -7.85
CA GLU A 152 12.76 -1.25 -8.53
C GLU A 152 13.68 -2.01 -7.58
N ASP A 153 13.98 -1.46 -6.40
CA ASP A 153 14.98 -2.00 -5.48
C ASP A 153 14.40 -3.04 -4.51
N GLU A 154 15.20 -4.06 -4.20
CA GLU A 154 14.85 -5.08 -3.22
C GLU A 154 14.89 -4.48 -1.79
N PRO A 155 13.83 -4.66 -0.99
CA PRO A 155 13.79 -4.10 0.36
C PRO A 155 14.77 -4.83 1.29
N THR A 156 15.43 -4.07 2.17
CA THR A 156 16.29 -4.66 3.19
C THR A 156 15.44 -5.44 4.20
N LEU A 157 15.67 -6.75 4.29
CA LEU A 157 14.96 -7.62 5.22
C LEU A 157 15.59 -7.57 6.61
N GLU A 158 14.75 -7.55 7.65
CA GLU A 158 15.22 -7.55 9.04
C GLU A 158 15.86 -8.89 9.41
N ALA A 159 17.13 -8.87 9.81
CA ALA A 159 17.89 -10.08 10.14
C ALA A 159 17.33 -10.82 11.36
N SER A 160 16.77 -10.09 12.33
CA SER A 160 16.16 -10.65 13.54
C SER A 160 14.69 -11.08 13.38
N TRP A 161 14.19 -11.10 12.14
CA TRP A 161 12.81 -11.48 11.80
C TRP A 161 12.32 -12.78 12.44
N PRO A 162 13.10 -13.89 12.53
CA PRO A 162 12.62 -15.13 13.15
C PRO A 162 12.18 -14.99 14.63
N HIS A 163 12.68 -13.98 15.35
CA HIS A 163 12.22 -13.65 16.70
C HIS A 163 11.14 -12.57 16.67
N ILE A 164 11.35 -11.50 15.91
CA ILE A 164 10.43 -10.35 15.85
C ILE A 164 9.05 -10.76 15.34
N GLN A 165 8.98 -11.64 14.35
CA GLN A 165 7.71 -12.19 13.84
C GLN A 165 6.87 -12.80 14.97
N LEU A 166 7.48 -13.62 15.83
CA LEU A 166 6.78 -14.27 16.94
C LEU A 166 6.35 -13.29 18.02
N VAL A 167 7.13 -12.22 18.24
CA VAL A 167 6.76 -11.14 19.16
C VAL A 167 5.55 -10.37 18.64
N TYR A 168 5.50 -10.05 17.34
CA TYR A 168 4.33 -9.41 16.73
C TYR A 168 3.11 -10.33 16.75
N GLU A 169 3.29 -11.62 16.44
CA GLU A 169 2.21 -12.60 16.52
C GLU A 169 1.66 -12.73 17.94
N PHE A 170 2.54 -12.85 18.93
CA PHE A 170 2.17 -12.85 20.35
C PHE A 170 1.41 -11.58 20.73
N PHE A 171 1.90 -10.41 20.31
CA PHE A 171 1.26 -9.14 20.63
C PHE A 171 -0.15 -9.04 20.02
N LEU A 172 -0.30 -9.49 18.78
CA LEU A 172 -1.58 -9.49 18.09
C LEU A 172 -2.56 -10.47 18.77
N ARG A 173 -2.14 -11.69 19.11
CA ARG A 173 -2.96 -12.65 19.89
C ARG A 173 -3.37 -12.09 21.25
N PHE A 174 -2.44 -11.43 21.95
CA PHE A 174 -2.71 -10.75 23.21
C PHE A 174 -3.77 -9.65 23.06
N LEU A 175 -3.69 -8.81 22.02
CA LEU A 175 -4.68 -7.77 21.76
C LEU A 175 -6.04 -8.33 21.32
N GLU A 176 -6.07 -9.42 20.57
CA GLU A 176 -7.30 -10.05 20.07
C GLU A 176 -7.97 -10.97 21.08
N SER A 177 -7.26 -11.36 22.14
CA SER A 177 -7.80 -12.23 23.18
C SER A 177 -9.11 -11.67 23.77
N PRO A 178 -10.14 -12.51 23.97
CA PRO A 178 -11.38 -12.10 24.60
C PRO A 178 -11.19 -11.70 26.07
N ASP A 179 -10.13 -12.19 26.72
CA ASP A 179 -9.80 -11.88 28.11
C ASP A 179 -9.03 -10.55 28.26
N PHE A 180 -8.71 -9.90 27.15
CA PHE A 180 -8.01 -8.62 27.14
C PHE A 180 -8.86 -7.49 27.72
N GLN A 181 -8.31 -6.77 28.71
CA GLN A 181 -8.98 -5.68 29.42
C GLN A 181 -8.33 -4.32 29.10
N PRO A 182 -8.94 -3.49 28.23
CA PRO A 182 -8.39 -2.18 27.88
C PRO A 182 -8.21 -1.23 29.07
N SER A 183 -9.02 -1.38 30.12
CA SER A 183 -8.98 -0.57 31.34
C SER A 183 -7.69 -0.73 32.14
N ILE A 184 -7.08 -1.92 32.11
CA ILE A 184 -5.81 -2.23 32.75
C ILE A 184 -4.67 -1.87 31.80
N ALA A 185 -4.77 -2.31 30.55
CA ALA A 185 -3.73 -2.14 29.53
C ALA A 185 -3.37 -0.67 29.27
N LYS A 186 -4.33 0.27 29.41
CA LYS A 186 -4.10 1.71 29.22
C LYS A 186 -3.04 2.31 30.16
N ARG A 187 -2.69 1.63 31.26
CA ARG A 187 -1.62 2.05 32.18
C ARG A 187 -0.23 1.83 31.59
N PHE A 188 -0.11 0.93 30.60
CA PHE A 188 1.15 0.50 29.99
C PHE A 188 1.22 0.88 28.50
N ILE A 189 0.08 0.86 27.80
CA ILE A 189 -0.04 1.33 26.42
C ILE A 189 -0.50 2.79 26.45
N ASP A 190 0.47 3.69 26.54
CA ASP A 190 0.26 5.14 26.61
C ASP A 190 0.62 5.83 25.28
N GLN A 191 0.62 7.16 25.27
CA GLN A 191 0.98 7.94 24.09
C GLN A 191 2.43 7.71 23.65
N LYS A 192 3.35 7.46 24.60
CA LYS A 192 4.75 7.19 24.30
C LYS A 192 4.89 5.84 23.59
N PHE A 193 4.20 4.80 24.07
CA PHE A 193 4.17 3.50 23.41
C PHE A 193 3.67 3.63 21.96
N VAL A 194 2.58 4.37 21.74
CA VAL A 194 2.03 4.59 20.39
C VAL A 194 3.00 5.38 19.50
N GLN A 195 3.70 6.38 20.05
CA GLN A 195 4.70 7.15 19.31
C GLN A 195 5.83 6.25 18.82
N GLN A 196 6.40 5.41 19.70
CA GLN A 196 7.46 4.47 19.33
C GLN A 196 6.97 3.42 18.33
N LEU A 197 5.72 2.98 18.44
CA LEU A 197 5.11 2.06 17.49
C LEU A 197 4.95 2.69 16.10
N LEU A 198 4.57 3.97 16.04
CA LEU A 198 4.42 4.71 14.78
C LEU A 198 5.77 4.96 14.08
N GLU A 199 6.85 5.12 14.83
CA GLU A 199 8.20 5.27 14.27
C GLU A 199 8.67 4.02 13.51
N LEU A 200 8.19 2.83 13.90
CA LEU A 200 8.54 1.57 13.23
C LEU A 200 7.88 1.39 11.86
N PHE A 201 6.87 2.20 11.51
CA PHE A 201 6.25 2.14 10.17
C PHE A 201 7.21 2.54 9.05
N ASP A 202 8.33 3.18 9.39
CA ASP A 202 9.38 3.50 8.42
C ASP A 202 10.32 2.32 8.11
N SER A 203 10.05 1.13 8.68
CA SER A 203 10.80 -0.10 8.39
C SER A 203 10.75 -0.43 6.90
N GLU A 204 11.90 -0.76 6.30
CA GLU A 204 11.99 -1.20 4.89
C GLU A 204 11.33 -2.56 4.67
N ASP A 205 11.23 -3.40 5.71
CA ASP A 205 10.65 -4.73 5.63
C ASP A 205 9.11 -4.67 5.56
N PRO A 206 8.47 -5.03 4.42
CA PRO A 206 7.01 -4.98 4.28
C PRO A 206 6.28 -5.91 5.25
N ARG A 207 6.93 -6.99 5.71
CA ARG A 207 6.33 -7.94 6.65
C ARG A 207 6.14 -7.27 8.01
N GLU A 208 7.11 -6.49 8.46
CA GLU A 208 7.00 -5.73 9.71
C GLU A 208 5.88 -4.69 9.62
N ARG A 209 5.82 -3.95 8.50
CA ARG A 209 4.76 -2.95 8.27
C ARG A 209 3.36 -3.54 8.29
N ASP A 210 3.14 -4.75 7.75
CA ASP A 210 1.83 -5.40 7.76
C ASP A 210 1.37 -5.82 9.18
N PHE A 211 2.30 -6.29 10.02
CA PHE A 211 2.01 -6.53 11.44
C PHE A 211 1.71 -5.24 12.18
N LEU A 212 2.54 -4.21 12.00
CA LEU A 212 2.34 -2.89 12.60
C LEU A 212 0.99 -2.29 12.22
N LYS A 213 0.60 -2.42 10.95
CA LYS A 213 -0.71 -2.01 10.44
C LYS A 213 -1.84 -2.62 11.25
N THR A 214 -1.81 -3.95 11.39
CA THR A 214 -2.85 -4.70 12.09
C THR A 214 -2.87 -4.37 13.58
N VAL A 215 -1.70 -4.31 14.22
CA VAL A 215 -1.54 -3.98 15.64
C VAL A 215 -2.08 -2.57 15.93
N LEU A 216 -1.67 -1.57 15.15
CA LEU A 216 -2.11 -0.18 15.33
C LEU A 216 -3.63 -0.05 15.13
N HIS A 217 -4.19 -0.75 14.14
CA HIS A 217 -5.64 -0.78 13.93
C HIS A 217 -6.39 -1.37 15.13
N ARG A 218 -5.91 -2.48 15.72
CA ARG A 218 -6.49 -3.06 16.95
C ARG A 218 -6.39 -2.12 18.15
N ILE A 219 -5.24 -1.45 18.33
CA ILE A 219 -5.07 -0.45 19.38
C ILE A 219 -6.05 0.71 19.19
N TYR A 220 -6.18 1.25 17.98
CA TYR A 220 -7.13 2.32 17.68
C TYR A 220 -8.59 1.93 17.98
N GLY A 221 -8.96 0.70 17.65
CA GLY A 221 -10.28 0.13 17.93
C GLY A 221 -10.58 0.06 19.42
N LYS A 222 -9.66 -0.54 20.21
CA LYS A 222 -9.86 -0.83 21.64
C LYS A 222 -9.65 0.36 22.58
N PHE A 223 -8.78 1.31 22.22
CA PHE A 223 -8.42 2.44 23.08
C PHE A 223 -9.00 3.77 22.60
N LEU A 224 -10.24 4.06 23.00
CA LEU A 224 -10.94 5.31 22.64
C LEU A 224 -10.13 6.57 22.99
N GLY A 225 -9.43 6.57 24.15
CA GLY A 225 -8.63 7.70 24.63
C GLY A 225 -7.37 7.99 23.80
N LEU A 226 -6.88 7.02 23.02
CA LEU A 226 -5.69 7.20 22.17
C LEU A 226 -6.05 7.63 20.74
N ARG A 227 -7.32 7.53 20.33
CA ARG A 227 -7.74 7.81 18.94
C ARG A 227 -7.34 9.19 18.44
N ALA A 228 -7.56 10.23 19.25
CA ALA A 228 -7.20 11.60 18.87
C ALA A 228 -5.69 11.77 18.71
N PHE A 229 -4.90 11.16 19.61
CA PHE A 229 -3.44 11.19 19.56
C PHE A 229 -2.92 10.46 18.31
N ILE A 230 -3.41 9.25 18.01
CA ILE A 230 -3.03 8.47 16.83
C ILE A 230 -3.30 9.27 15.55
N ARG A 231 -4.51 9.83 15.38
CA ARG A 231 -4.84 10.65 14.20
C ARG A 231 -3.92 11.86 14.07
N LYS A 232 -3.61 12.53 15.19
CA LYS A 232 -2.70 13.68 15.20
C LYS A 232 -1.28 13.28 14.80
N GLN A 233 -0.76 12.16 15.29
CA GLN A 233 0.59 11.72 14.94
C GLN A 233 0.70 11.25 13.49
N ILE A 234 -0.28 10.50 12.98
CA ILE A 234 -0.32 10.14 11.55
C ILE A 234 -0.36 11.40 10.67
N ASN A 235 -1.14 12.41 11.07
CA ASN A 235 -1.16 13.70 10.38
C ASN A 235 0.23 14.38 10.38
N ASN A 236 0.93 14.41 11.52
CA ASN A 236 2.28 14.96 11.60
C ASN A 236 3.26 14.21 10.69
N ILE A 237 3.17 12.87 10.65
CA ILE A 237 3.99 12.02 9.76
C ILE A 237 3.73 12.39 8.30
N PHE A 238 2.46 12.49 7.88
CA PHE A 238 2.12 12.88 6.51
C PHE A 238 2.57 14.31 6.17
N LEU A 239 2.43 15.28 7.08
CA LEU A 239 2.91 16.63 6.83
C LEU A 239 4.45 16.66 6.66
N ARG A 240 5.19 15.93 7.49
CA ARG A 240 6.64 15.79 7.35
C ARG A 240 7.01 15.11 6.03
N PHE A 241 6.29 14.05 5.66
CA PHE A 241 6.48 13.36 4.38
C PHE A 241 6.24 14.31 3.18
N ILE A 242 5.15 15.07 3.16
CA ILE A 242 4.79 15.94 2.03
C ILE A 242 5.73 17.13 1.89
N TYR A 243 6.13 17.75 3.01
CA TYR A 243 6.79 19.07 2.98
C TYR A 243 8.27 19.07 3.36
N GLU A 244 8.79 18.02 4.01
CA GLU A 244 10.16 17.99 4.51
C GLU A 244 11.02 16.92 3.85
N THR A 245 10.64 15.65 3.96
CA THR A 245 11.55 14.54 3.61
C THR A 245 11.26 13.89 2.27
N GLU A 246 10.01 13.93 1.79
CA GLU A 246 9.51 13.12 0.66
C GLU A 246 9.80 11.61 0.78
N HIS A 247 10.17 11.14 1.97
CA HIS A 247 10.56 9.76 2.25
C HIS A 247 9.89 9.30 3.55
N PHE A 248 9.14 8.20 3.42
CA PHE A 248 8.56 7.41 4.51
C PHE A 248 8.01 6.11 3.90
N ASN A 249 8.43 4.94 4.40
CA ASN A 249 8.08 3.66 3.75
C ASN A 249 6.64 3.22 4.01
N GLY A 250 6.08 3.54 5.19
CA GLY A 250 4.78 3.05 5.64
C GLY A 250 3.56 3.88 5.25
N VAL A 251 3.63 4.71 4.19
CA VAL A 251 2.51 5.60 3.82
C VAL A 251 1.27 4.79 3.43
N ALA A 252 1.43 3.73 2.64
CA ALA A 252 0.34 2.90 2.17
C ALA A 252 -0.41 2.24 3.34
N GLU A 253 0.32 1.63 4.28
CA GLU A 253 -0.24 0.93 5.43
C GLU A 253 -0.96 1.88 6.39
N LEU A 254 -0.43 3.09 6.60
CA LEU A 254 -1.12 4.11 7.39
C LEU A 254 -2.41 4.59 6.71
N LEU A 255 -2.41 4.73 5.38
CA LEU A 255 -3.62 5.06 4.62
C LEU A 255 -4.66 3.94 4.67
N GLU A 256 -4.29 2.66 4.65
CA GLU A 256 -5.24 1.55 4.84
C GLU A 256 -5.96 1.63 6.19
N ILE A 257 -5.21 1.91 7.26
CA ILE A 257 -5.80 2.09 8.60
C ILE A 257 -6.75 3.30 8.57
N LEU A 258 -6.31 4.42 7.99
CA LEU A 258 -7.13 5.62 7.89
C LEU A 258 -8.40 5.39 7.08
N GLY A 259 -8.36 4.62 6.00
CA GLY A 259 -9.55 4.26 5.22
C GLY A 259 -10.61 3.57 6.09
N SER A 260 -10.19 2.61 6.92
CA SER A 260 -11.09 1.95 7.89
C SER A 260 -11.62 2.93 8.95
N ILE A 261 -10.76 3.83 9.45
CA ILE A 261 -11.13 4.86 10.43
C ILE A 261 -12.16 5.85 9.85
N ILE A 262 -11.97 6.29 8.61
CA ILE A 262 -12.83 7.25 7.90
C ILE A 262 -14.21 6.64 7.70
N ASN A 263 -14.28 5.36 7.31
CA ASN A 263 -15.56 4.67 7.18
C ASN A 263 -16.33 4.62 8.53
N GLY A 264 -15.62 4.56 9.65
CA GLY A 264 -16.20 4.61 11.00
C GLY A 264 -16.55 6.02 11.52
N PHE A 265 -16.41 7.09 10.74
CA PHE A 265 -16.75 8.43 11.20
C PHE A 265 -18.26 8.62 11.42
N ALA A 266 -18.60 9.20 12.57
CA ALA A 266 -19.95 9.63 12.86
C ALA A 266 -20.34 10.86 12.03
N LEU A 267 -21.60 10.92 11.61
CA LEU A 267 -22.18 12.08 10.95
C LEU A 267 -22.88 12.97 11.98
N PRO A 268 -22.83 14.32 11.83
CA PRO A 268 -22.13 15.06 10.78
C PRO A 268 -20.60 15.02 10.95
N LEU A 269 -19.87 15.06 9.83
CA LEU A 269 -18.41 15.08 9.85
C LEU A 269 -17.87 16.30 10.61
N LYS A 270 -16.94 16.05 11.54
CA LYS A 270 -16.25 17.10 12.29
C LYS A 270 -15.38 17.96 11.37
N ALA A 271 -15.25 19.25 11.71
CA ALA A 271 -14.41 20.20 10.97
C ALA A 271 -12.94 19.74 10.87
N GLU A 272 -12.39 19.10 11.92
CA GLU A 272 -11.03 18.55 11.90
C GLU A 272 -10.83 17.49 10.80
N HIS A 273 -11.84 16.66 10.52
CA HIS A 273 -11.76 15.63 9.49
C HIS A 273 -11.83 16.24 8.08
N LYS A 274 -12.68 17.27 7.90
CA LYS A 274 -12.76 18.03 6.64
C LYS A 274 -11.44 18.75 6.33
N GLN A 275 -10.81 19.33 7.36
CA GLN A 275 -9.49 19.94 7.23
C GLN A 275 -8.42 18.90 6.91
N PHE A 276 -8.45 17.73 7.55
CA PHE A 276 -7.53 16.63 7.26
C PHE A 276 -7.58 16.20 5.78
N LEU A 277 -8.78 16.00 5.22
CA LEU A 277 -8.96 15.72 3.80
C LEU A 277 -8.28 16.80 2.93
N MET A 278 -8.65 18.07 3.13
CA MET A 278 -8.23 19.15 2.24
C MET A 278 -6.78 19.60 2.41
N LYS A 279 -6.20 19.44 3.60
CA LYS A 279 -4.86 19.94 3.94
C LYS A 279 -3.78 18.85 3.96
N VAL A 280 -4.17 17.58 3.97
CA VAL A 280 -3.24 16.45 4.07
C VAL A 280 -3.45 15.50 2.89
N LEU A 281 -4.62 14.85 2.80
CA LEU A 281 -4.86 13.84 1.76
C LEU A 281 -4.77 14.40 0.34
N ILE A 282 -5.41 15.55 0.07
CA ILE A 282 -5.35 16.14 -1.28
C ILE A 282 -3.90 16.54 -1.67
N PRO A 283 -3.11 17.24 -0.83
CA PRO A 283 -1.71 17.50 -1.13
C PRO A 283 -0.83 16.25 -1.31
N MET A 284 -1.15 15.10 -0.70
CA MET A 284 -0.35 13.86 -0.86
C MET A 284 -0.26 13.38 -2.32
N HIS A 285 -1.20 13.75 -3.18
CA HIS A 285 -1.17 13.44 -4.62
C HIS A 285 0.02 14.09 -5.35
N THR A 286 0.70 15.07 -4.73
CA THR A 286 1.88 15.71 -5.31
C THR A 286 3.17 14.90 -5.12
N ALA A 287 3.22 14.01 -4.12
CA ALA A 287 4.42 13.26 -3.75
C ALA A 287 4.95 12.40 -4.91
N LYS A 288 6.28 12.32 -5.10
CA LYS A 288 6.91 11.62 -6.23
C LYS A 288 6.49 10.15 -6.33
N GLY A 289 6.64 9.38 -5.25
CA GLY A 289 6.26 7.96 -5.16
C GLY A 289 4.76 7.70 -4.97
N LEU A 290 3.88 8.49 -5.60
CA LEU A 290 2.42 8.33 -5.49
C LEU A 290 1.95 6.92 -5.88
N ALA A 291 2.61 6.28 -6.85
CA ALA A 291 2.30 4.95 -7.34
C ALA A 291 2.25 3.87 -6.24
N LEU A 292 3.07 4.01 -5.20
CA LEU A 292 3.17 3.05 -4.10
C LEU A 292 1.93 3.02 -3.20
N PHE A 293 1.18 4.12 -3.10
CA PHE A 293 0.10 4.27 -2.13
C PHE A 293 -1.19 4.89 -2.69
N HIS A 294 -1.26 5.13 -4.01
CA HIS A 294 -2.39 5.81 -4.63
C HIS A 294 -3.72 5.09 -4.44
N ALA A 295 -3.75 3.76 -4.58
CA ALA A 295 -5.00 3.02 -4.44
C ALA A 295 -5.60 3.21 -3.03
N GLN A 296 -4.76 3.20 -2.00
CA GLN A 296 -5.15 3.44 -0.61
C GLN A 296 -5.57 4.91 -0.39
N LEU A 297 -4.90 5.86 -1.05
CA LEU A 297 -5.24 7.28 -0.98
C LEU A 297 -6.58 7.60 -1.65
N ALA A 298 -6.78 7.12 -2.87
CA ALA A 298 -8.02 7.24 -3.64
C ALA A 298 -9.19 6.63 -2.86
N TYR A 299 -9.01 5.44 -2.28
CA TYR A 299 -9.99 4.83 -1.38
C TYR A 299 -10.35 5.77 -0.22
N CYS A 300 -9.36 6.36 0.47
CA CYS A 300 -9.64 7.32 1.54
C CYS A 300 -10.45 8.53 1.06
N VAL A 301 -10.14 9.08 -0.12
CA VAL A 301 -10.83 10.22 -0.72
C VAL A 301 -12.28 9.86 -1.03
N VAL A 302 -12.53 8.76 -1.75
CA VAL A 302 -13.87 8.28 -2.09
C VAL A 302 -14.70 8.04 -0.82
N GLN A 303 -14.11 7.43 0.21
CA GLN A 303 -14.81 7.21 1.48
C GLN A 303 -15.21 8.51 2.19
N PHE A 304 -14.46 9.60 2.04
CA PHE A 304 -14.90 10.91 2.53
C PHE A 304 -16.12 11.45 1.77
N LEU A 305 -16.15 11.24 0.45
CA LEU A 305 -17.23 11.72 -0.41
C LEU A 305 -18.53 10.95 -0.18
N GLU A 306 -18.45 9.64 0.06
CA GLU A 306 -19.62 8.83 0.44
C GLU A 306 -20.25 9.30 1.78
N LYS A 307 -19.44 9.82 2.70
CA LYS A 307 -19.94 10.33 4.00
C LYS A 307 -20.53 11.74 3.89
N ASP A 308 -20.01 12.59 3.01
CA ASP A 308 -20.47 13.96 2.83
C ASP A 308 -20.20 14.46 1.40
N THR A 309 -21.23 14.39 0.55
CA THR A 309 -21.17 14.77 -0.87
C THR A 309 -20.91 16.25 -1.10
N THR A 310 -21.05 17.10 -0.07
CA THR A 310 -20.71 18.54 -0.18
C THR A 310 -19.21 18.78 -0.35
N LEU A 311 -18.38 17.78 -0.03
CA LEU A 311 -16.92 17.85 -0.17
C LEU A 311 -16.43 17.55 -1.59
N THR A 312 -17.29 17.06 -2.49
CA THR A 312 -16.87 16.64 -3.83
C THR A 312 -16.33 17.79 -4.68
N GLU A 313 -16.98 18.95 -4.64
CA GLU A 313 -16.51 20.13 -5.38
C GLU A 313 -15.09 20.57 -4.97
N PRO A 314 -14.79 20.84 -3.68
CA PRO A 314 -13.44 21.24 -3.28
C PRO A 314 -12.39 20.15 -3.54
N VAL A 315 -12.74 18.87 -3.43
CA VAL A 315 -11.83 17.75 -3.74
C VAL A 315 -11.45 17.72 -5.22
N ILE A 316 -12.43 17.71 -6.13
CA ILE A 316 -12.17 17.70 -7.58
C ILE A 316 -11.39 18.95 -7.99
N ARG A 317 -11.73 20.13 -7.47
CA ARG A 317 -10.95 21.35 -7.71
C ARG A 317 -9.51 21.24 -7.19
N GLY A 318 -9.31 20.56 -6.06
CA GLY A 318 -7.99 20.26 -5.50
C GLY A 318 -7.16 19.34 -6.40
N LEU A 319 -7.74 18.24 -6.88
CA LEU A 319 -7.09 17.32 -7.82
C LEU A 319 -6.75 18.02 -9.14
N LEU A 320 -7.68 18.79 -9.70
CA LEU A 320 -7.44 19.57 -10.93
C LEU A 320 -6.33 20.63 -10.74
N LYS A 321 -6.20 21.20 -9.54
CA LYS A 321 -5.11 22.14 -9.22
C LYS A 321 -3.75 21.44 -9.20
N PHE A 322 -3.69 20.22 -8.68
CA PHE A 322 -2.47 19.41 -8.58
C PHE A 322 -2.25 18.47 -9.77
N TRP A 323 -2.97 18.68 -10.87
CA TRP A 323 -2.90 17.81 -12.04
C TRP A 323 -1.45 17.66 -12.55
N PRO A 324 -0.94 16.42 -12.68
CA PRO A 324 0.43 16.17 -13.10
C PRO A 324 0.64 16.60 -14.56
N LYS A 325 1.71 17.35 -14.82
CA LYS A 325 2.06 17.85 -16.17
C LYS A 325 3.33 17.23 -16.75
N THR A 326 4.11 16.57 -15.91
CA THR A 326 5.45 16.06 -16.25
C THR A 326 5.58 14.54 -16.17
N CYS A 327 4.58 13.85 -15.60
CA CYS A 327 4.58 12.40 -15.42
C CYS A 327 3.26 11.83 -15.93
N SER A 328 3.32 11.07 -17.04
CA SER A 328 2.14 10.46 -17.68
C SER A 328 1.52 9.35 -16.84
N GLN A 329 2.32 8.57 -16.12
CA GLN A 329 1.83 7.53 -15.21
C GLN A 329 0.92 8.13 -14.13
N LYS A 330 1.35 9.20 -13.46
CA LYS A 330 0.50 9.94 -12.50
C LYS A 330 -0.76 10.49 -13.15
N GLU A 331 -0.68 10.96 -14.39
CA GLU A 331 -1.87 11.44 -15.11
C GLU A 331 -2.90 10.33 -15.33
N VAL A 332 -2.45 9.11 -15.66
CA VAL A 332 -3.32 7.92 -15.75
C VAL A 332 -3.95 7.58 -14.40
N MET A 333 -3.18 7.70 -13.32
CA MET A 333 -3.68 7.45 -11.95
C MET A 333 -4.76 8.46 -11.53
N PHE A 334 -4.51 9.76 -11.77
CA PHE A 334 -5.50 10.82 -11.53
C PHE A 334 -6.78 10.61 -12.35
N LEU A 335 -6.67 10.19 -13.61
CA LEU A 335 -7.83 9.85 -14.42
C LEU A 335 -8.61 8.66 -13.82
N GLY A 336 -7.90 7.68 -13.26
CA GLY A 336 -8.52 6.56 -12.55
C GLY A 336 -9.27 6.99 -11.29
N GLU A 337 -8.64 7.77 -10.43
CA GLU A 337 -9.29 8.30 -9.22
C GLU A 337 -10.49 9.19 -9.54
N ILE A 338 -10.39 10.03 -10.57
CA ILE A 338 -11.51 10.86 -11.00
C ILE A 338 -12.69 10.01 -11.46
N GLU A 339 -12.46 8.90 -12.17
CA GLU A 339 -13.54 7.98 -12.52
C GLU A 339 -14.23 7.40 -11.27
N GLU A 340 -13.45 6.92 -10.29
CA GLU A 340 -14.00 6.40 -9.03
C GLU A 340 -14.78 7.48 -8.25
N ILE A 341 -14.31 8.72 -8.26
CA ILE A 341 -15.04 9.86 -7.64
C ILE A 341 -16.33 10.16 -8.39
N LEU A 342 -16.33 10.07 -9.72
CA LEU A 342 -17.51 10.30 -10.54
C LEU A 342 -18.55 9.18 -10.37
N ASP A 343 -18.17 7.97 -9.98
CA ASP A 343 -19.13 6.88 -9.70
C ASP A 343 -20.00 7.14 -8.46
N VAL A 344 -19.52 7.97 -7.53
CA VAL A 344 -20.24 8.31 -6.28
C VAL A 344 -20.76 9.75 -6.25
N ILE A 345 -20.54 10.54 -7.30
CA ILE A 345 -20.94 11.96 -7.33
C ILE A 345 -22.44 12.12 -7.50
N GLU A 346 -23.06 13.03 -6.74
CA GLU A 346 -24.45 13.41 -7.02
C GLU A 346 -24.55 14.33 -8.24
N PRO A 347 -25.60 14.23 -9.09
CA PRO A 347 -25.78 15.09 -10.26
C PRO A 347 -25.77 16.60 -9.94
N THR A 348 -26.23 16.98 -8.74
CA THR A 348 -26.23 18.38 -8.28
C THR A 348 -24.82 18.93 -8.01
N GLN A 349 -23.91 18.08 -7.52
CA GLN A 349 -22.51 18.43 -7.31
C GLN A 349 -21.74 18.39 -8.62
N PHE A 350 -22.04 17.43 -9.50
CA PHE A 350 -21.43 17.31 -10.83
C PHE A 350 -21.54 18.61 -11.65
N LYS A 351 -22.72 19.24 -11.68
CA LYS A 351 -22.94 20.52 -12.39
C LYS A 351 -22.01 21.66 -11.96
N LYS A 352 -21.44 21.61 -10.76
CA LYS A 352 -20.50 22.64 -10.26
C LYS A 352 -19.07 22.44 -10.79
N VAL A 353 -18.74 21.22 -11.20
CA VAL A 353 -17.39 20.79 -11.61
C VAL A 353 -17.31 20.36 -13.07
N GLU A 354 -18.43 20.13 -13.75
CA GLU A 354 -18.51 19.61 -15.13
C GLU A 354 -17.61 20.40 -16.10
N GLU A 355 -17.70 21.73 -16.12
CA GLU A 355 -16.95 22.54 -17.07
C GLU A 355 -15.43 22.48 -16.86
N PRO A 356 -14.88 22.75 -15.65
CA PRO A 356 -13.44 22.66 -15.43
C PRO A 356 -12.92 21.22 -15.59
N LEU A 357 -13.71 20.22 -15.19
CA LEU A 357 -13.33 18.81 -15.33
C LEU A 357 -13.21 18.41 -16.80
N PHE A 358 -14.26 18.63 -17.61
CA PHE A 358 -14.23 18.25 -19.02
C PHE A 358 -13.25 19.10 -19.85
N LYS A 359 -12.93 20.33 -19.43
CA LYS A 359 -11.80 21.09 -20.01
C LYS A 359 -10.47 20.37 -19.80
N GLN A 360 -10.28 19.70 -18.66
CA GLN A 360 -9.09 18.91 -18.39
C GLN A 360 -9.12 17.57 -19.14
N ILE A 361 -10.24 16.84 -19.11
CA ILE A 361 -10.40 15.59 -19.89
C ILE A 361 -10.17 15.84 -21.39
N SER A 362 -10.67 16.95 -21.94
CA SER A 362 -10.45 17.36 -23.33
C SER A 362 -8.97 17.46 -23.71
N LYS A 363 -8.12 17.93 -22.77
CA LYS A 363 -6.66 17.95 -22.95
C LYS A 363 -6.05 16.55 -22.86
N CYS A 364 -6.51 15.72 -21.92
CA CYS A 364 -6.01 14.36 -21.72
C CYS A 364 -6.28 13.49 -22.96
N VAL A 365 -7.49 13.59 -23.52
CA VAL A 365 -7.84 12.93 -24.79
C VAL A 365 -6.92 13.43 -25.92
N SER A 366 -6.61 14.73 -25.96
CA SER A 366 -5.68 15.33 -26.93
C SER A 366 -4.20 15.04 -26.69
N SER A 367 -3.85 14.30 -25.64
CA SER A 367 -2.48 13.94 -25.35
C SER A 367 -1.91 13.06 -26.47
N SER A 368 -0.65 13.28 -26.84
CA SER A 368 0.07 12.38 -27.75
C SER A 368 0.48 11.07 -27.08
N HIS A 369 0.40 11.00 -25.74
CA HIS A 369 0.70 9.81 -24.96
C HIS A 369 -0.49 8.86 -24.95
N PHE A 370 -0.35 7.70 -25.59
CA PHE A 370 -1.48 6.81 -25.85
C PHE A 370 -2.18 6.33 -24.57
N GLN A 371 -1.45 5.98 -23.51
CA GLN A 371 -2.07 5.50 -22.26
C GLN A 371 -2.95 6.57 -21.59
N VAL A 372 -2.58 7.85 -21.68
CA VAL A 372 -3.37 8.96 -21.12
C VAL A 372 -4.63 9.17 -21.94
N ALA A 373 -4.49 9.23 -23.26
CA ALA A 373 -5.63 9.39 -24.16
C ALA A 373 -6.62 8.22 -24.07
N GLU A 374 -6.11 6.98 -24.03
CA GLU A 374 -6.90 5.76 -23.86
C GLU A 374 -7.65 5.78 -22.53
N ARG A 375 -6.95 6.03 -21.41
CA ARG A 375 -7.58 6.06 -20.08
C ARG A 375 -8.69 7.10 -19.97
N ALA A 376 -8.49 8.28 -20.57
CA ALA A 376 -9.49 9.33 -20.62
C ALA A 376 -10.70 8.95 -21.49
N LEU A 377 -10.50 8.26 -22.61
CA LEU A 377 -11.58 7.80 -23.49
C LEU A 377 -12.43 6.68 -22.86
N TYR A 378 -11.88 5.92 -21.91
CA TYR A 378 -12.64 4.89 -21.19
C TYR A 378 -13.71 5.42 -20.25
N PHE A 379 -13.75 6.73 -19.97
CA PHE A 379 -14.86 7.35 -19.24
C PHE A 379 -16.21 7.12 -19.96
N TRP A 380 -16.20 6.98 -21.30
CA TRP A 380 -17.40 6.67 -22.10
C TRP A 380 -17.83 5.21 -22.04
N ASN A 381 -17.11 4.33 -21.33
CA ASN A 381 -17.56 2.96 -21.09
C ASN A 381 -18.35 2.82 -19.78
N ASN A 382 -18.28 3.84 -18.92
CA ASN A 382 -18.96 3.85 -17.65
C ASN A 382 -20.40 4.39 -17.82
N GLU A 383 -21.39 3.55 -17.54
CA GLU A 383 -22.80 3.88 -17.73
C GLU A 383 -23.26 5.08 -16.88
N TYR A 384 -22.73 5.20 -15.66
CA TYR A 384 -23.10 6.31 -14.78
C TYR A 384 -22.54 7.64 -15.30
N ILE A 385 -21.26 7.66 -15.68
CA ILE A 385 -20.63 8.85 -16.29
C ILE A 385 -21.34 9.23 -17.59
N LEU A 386 -21.70 8.25 -18.44
CA LEU A 386 -22.48 8.50 -19.65
C LEU A 386 -23.81 9.17 -19.35
N SER A 387 -24.52 8.73 -18.31
CA SER A 387 -25.81 9.33 -17.91
C SER A 387 -25.65 10.79 -17.46
N LEU A 388 -24.59 11.10 -16.70
CA LEU A 388 -24.26 12.47 -16.30
C LEU A 388 -23.91 13.35 -17.50
N ILE A 389 -23.22 12.80 -18.50
CA ILE A 389 -22.88 13.51 -19.75
C ILE A 389 -24.15 13.81 -20.54
N GLU A 390 -25.06 12.84 -20.67
CA GLU A 390 -26.31 12.98 -21.42
C GLU A 390 -27.18 14.11 -20.84
N GLU A 391 -27.33 14.16 -19.51
CA GLU A 391 -28.11 15.21 -18.83
C GLU A 391 -27.53 16.63 -19.00
N ASN A 392 -26.23 16.75 -19.30
CA ASN A 392 -25.51 18.02 -19.38
C ASN A 392 -24.81 18.23 -20.74
N ILE A 393 -25.32 17.57 -21.79
CA ILE A 393 -24.69 17.49 -23.10
C ILE A 393 -24.46 18.86 -23.74
N ASP A 394 -25.36 19.81 -23.49
CA ASP A 394 -25.32 21.16 -24.07
C ASP A 394 -24.05 21.94 -23.70
N LYS A 395 -23.45 21.64 -22.54
CA LYS A 395 -22.21 22.26 -22.08
C LYS A 395 -20.99 21.39 -22.35
N ILE A 396 -21.11 20.08 -22.16
CA ILE A 396 -19.99 19.14 -22.27
C ILE A 396 -19.57 18.94 -23.72
N LEU A 397 -20.52 18.78 -24.65
CA LEU A 397 -20.23 18.50 -26.04
C LEU A 397 -19.39 19.61 -26.71
N PRO A 398 -19.71 20.91 -26.58
CA PRO A 398 -18.86 21.97 -27.12
C PRO A 398 -17.41 21.95 -26.61
N ILE A 399 -17.18 21.56 -25.35
CA ILE A 399 -15.85 21.51 -24.73
C ILE A 399 -15.02 20.33 -25.29
N MET A 400 -15.67 19.18 -25.48
CA MET A 400 -14.99 17.95 -25.92
C MET A 400 -14.83 17.86 -27.44
N PHE A 401 -15.76 18.44 -28.20
CA PHE A 401 -15.86 18.25 -29.64
C PHE A 401 -14.57 18.61 -30.40
N GLY A 402 -14.00 19.79 -30.15
CA GLY A 402 -12.82 20.27 -30.89
C GLY A 402 -11.62 19.32 -30.75
N SER A 403 -11.38 18.83 -29.55
CA SER A 403 -10.31 17.88 -29.24
C SER A 403 -10.54 16.53 -29.94
N LEU A 404 -11.70 15.91 -29.72
CA LEU A 404 -12.06 14.62 -30.34
C LEU A 404 -12.00 14.68 -31.87
N TYR A 405 -12.55 15.73 -32.47
CA TYR A 405 -12.58 15.90 -33.92
C TYR A 405 -11.19 16.08 -34.52
N LYS A 406 -10.27 16.74 -33.81
CA LYS A 406 -8.85 16.87 -34.23
C LYS A 406 -8.14 15.51 -34.20
N ILE A 407 -8.24 14.80 -33.08
CA ILE A 407 -7.51 13.55 -32.82
C ILE A 407 -7.95 12.43 -33.79
N SER A 408 -9.24 12.38 -34.13
CA SER A 408 -9.78 11.41 -35.11
C SER A 408 -9.10 11.44 -36.48
N LYS A 409 -8.39 12.53 -36.81
CA LYS A 409 -7.71 12.74 -38.10
C LYS A 409 -6.19 12.76 -38.01
N GLU A 410 -5.64 13.13 -36.86
CA GLU A 410 -4.23 13.52 -36.72
C GLU A 410 -3.45 12.63 -35.75
N HIS A 411 -4.11 11.73 -34.99
CA HIS A 411 -3.43 10.89 -34.02
C HIS A 411 -2.66 9.73 -34.69
N TRP A 412 -1.44 9.48 -34.20
CA TRP A 412 -0.53 8.48 -34.77
C TRP A 412 -0.96 7.03 -34.47
N ASN A 413 -1.57 6.80 -33.30
CA ASN A 413 -2.04 5.48 -32.88
C ASN A 413 -3.46 5.20 -33.41
N PRO A 414 -3.67 4.19 -34.26
CA PRO A 414 -4.97 3.87 -34.84
C PRO A 414 -6.00 3.37 -33.82
N THR A 415 -5.59 2.76 -32.71
CA THR A 415 -6.50 2.31 -31.64
C THR A 415 -7.18 3.50 -30.99
N ILE A 416 -6.42 4.56 -30.67
CA ILE A 416 -6.96 5.80 -30.12
C ILE A 416 -7.93 6.44 -31.11
N VAL A 417 -7.58 6.45 -32.40
CA VAL A 417 -8.47 6.96 -33.46
C VAL A 417 -9.80 6.21 -33.47
N ALA A 418 -9.78 4.87 -33.37
CA ALA A 418 -11.00 4.06 -33.31
C ALA A 418 -11.84 4.35 -32.06
N LEU A 419 -11.22 4.46 -30.88
CA LEU A 419 -11.91 4.85 -29.64
C LEU A 419 -12.56 6.23 -29.75
N VAL A 420 -11.85 7.21 -30.31
CA VAL A 420 -12.40 8.55 -30.55
C VAL A 420 -13.60 8.51 -31.51
N TYR A 421 -13.56 7.69 -32.56
CA TYR A 421 -14.71 7.53 -33.45
C TYR A 421 -15.93 6.96 -32.72
N ASN A 422 -15.74 5.97 -31.84
CA ASN A 422 -16.81 5.44 -31.02
C ASN A 422 -17.40 6.52 -30.11
N VAL A 423 -16.55 7.29 -29.43
CA VAL A 423 -16.99 8.41 -28.57
C VAL A 423 -17.75 9.48 -29.37
N LEU A 424 -17.23 9.90 -30.53
CA LEU A 424 -17.91 10.87 -31.40
C LEU A 424 -19.28 10.35 -31.86
N LYS A 425 -19.40 9.05 -32.15
CA LYS A 425 -20.68 8.43 -32.50
C LYS A 425 -21.67 8.49 -31.34
N THR A 426 -21.25 8.11 -30.13
CA THR A 426 -22.08 8.19 -28.92
C THR A 426 -22.56 9.62 -28.67
N LEU A 427 -21.69 10.61 -28.78
CA LEU A 427 -22.05 12.02 -28.61
C LEU A 427 -23.04 12.54 -29.68
N MET A 428 -22.92 12.05 -30.91
CA MET A 428 -23.86 12.36 -31.99
C MET A 428 -25.24 11.73 -31.75
N GLU A 429 -25.28 10.51 -31.17
CA GLU A 429 -26.54 9.85 -30.79
C GLU A 429 -27.25 10.60 -29.66
N MET A 430 -26.51 11.19 -28.71
CA MET A 430 -27.07 12.00 -27.61
C MET A 430 -27.69 13.32 -28.09
N ASN A 431 -26.98 14.11 -28.92
CA ASN A 431 -27.50 15.37 -29.45
C ASN A 431 -26.96 15.68 -30.86
N GLY A 432 -27.58 15.07 -31.87
CA GLY A 432 -27.16 15.22 -33.27
C GLY A 432 -27.23 16.65 -33.81
N LYS A 433 -28.21 17.46 -33.37
CA LYS A 433 -28.35 18.85 -33.83
C LYS A 433 -27.16 19.71 -33.39
N LEU A 434 -26.83 19.65 -32.10
CA LEU A 434 -25.68 20.38 -31.56
C LEU A 434 -24.36 19.89 -32.17
N PHE A 435 -24.26 18.57 -32.41
CA PHE A 435 -23.09 17.97 -33.06
C PHE A 435 -22.87 18.51 -34.49
N ASP A 436 -23.93 18.63 -35.29
CA ASP A 436 -23.87 19.16 -36.66
C ASP A 436 -23.51 20.66 -36.69
N GLU A 437 -24.06 21.43 -35.76
CA GLU A 437 -23.73 22.85 -35.58
C GLU A 437 -22.24 23.05 -35.24
N LEU A 438 -21.73 22.29 -34.27
CA LEU A 438 -20.32 22.33 -33.88
C LEU A 438 -19.40 21.88 -35.01
N THR A 439 -19.79 20.84 -35.76
CA THR A 439 -19.05 20.38 -36.94
C THR A 439 -18.93 21.49 -38.00
N SER A 440 -20.03 22.20 -38.25
CA SER A 440 -20.08 23.29 -39.22
C SER A 440 -19.23 24.48 -38.77
N SER A 441 -19.36 24.87 -37.50
CA SER A 441 -18.56 25.94 -36.87
C SER A 441 -17.06 25.63 -36.92
N TYR A 442 -16.65 24.42 -36.53
CA TYR A 442 -15.25 24.00 -36.53
C TYR A 442 -14.63 24.00 -37.93
N LYS A 443 -15.39 23.56 -38.96
CA LYS A 443 -14.93 23.61 -40.35
C LYS A 443 -14.76 25.05 -40.84
N ALA A 444 -15.71 25.93 -40.52
CA ALA A 444 -15.67 27.34 -40.90
C ALA A 444 -14.50 28.08 -40.21
N GLU A 445 -14.23 27.79 -38.94
CA GLU A 445 -13.08 28.32 -38.21
C GLU A 445 -11.75 27.83 -38.82
N ARG A 446 -11.64 26.54 -39.15
CA ARG A 446 -10.43 25.99 -39.79
C ARG A 446 -10.19 26.55 -41.19
N GLN A 447 -11.24 26.87 -41.94
CA GLN A 447 -11.13 27.56 -43.23
C GLN A 447 -10.60 28.98 -43.06
N ARG A 448 -11.09 29.73 -42.06
CA ARG A 448 -10.58 31.07 -41.71
C ARG A 448 -9.10 31.08 -41.31
N TYR A 449 -8.61 30.06 -40.62
CA TYR A 449 -7.17 29.93 -40.31
C TYR A 449 -6.31 29.51 -41.53
N ARG A 450 -6.91 28.88 -42.55
CA ARG A 450 -6.20 28.49 -43.79
C ARG A 450 -6.16 29.61 -44.82
N GLU A 451 -7.10 30.55 -44.76
CA GLU A 451 -7.01 31.80 -45.48
C GLU A 451 -6.03 32.71 -44.72
N PRO A 452 -4.83 33.00 -45.25
CA PRO A 452 -3.93 33.95 -44.61
C PRO A 452 -4.71 35.25 -44.46
N SER A 453 -4.56 35.94 -43.34
CA SER A 453 -4.96 37.33 -43.18
C SER A 453 -4.41 38.11 -44.37
N ARG A 454 -5.23 38.32 -45.40
CA ARG A 454 -5.00 39.32 -46.46
C ARG A 454 -5.23 40.67 -45.79
N GLY A 455 -4.35 41.01 -44.86
CA GLY A 455 -4.20 42.36 -44.37
C GLY A 455 -3.65 43.21 -45.50
N GLU A 456 -4.39 44.26 -45.81
CA GLU A 456 -3.86 45.61 -46.04
C GLU A 456 -2.36 45.65 -46.40
N ALA A 457 -2.07 45.48 -47.70
CA ALA A 457 -0.78 45.84 -48.24
C ALA A 457 -0.77 47.36 -48.49
N GLY A 458 -0.10 48.12 -47.61
CA GLY A 458 0.33 49.48 -47.92
C GLY A 458 1.26 49.49 -49.15
N PRO A 459 1.34 50.59 -49.92
CA PRO A 459 1.99 50.58 -51.21
C PRO A 459 3.52 50.50 -51.03
N ARG A 460 4.14 49.42 -51.53
CA ARG A 460 5.59 49.38 -51.75
C ARG A 460 5.87 49.13 -53.22
N ASN A 461 6.74 49.99 -53.74
CA ASN A 461 7.13 50.18 -55.13
C ASN A 461 7.65 48.90 -55.80
N ALA A 462 7.44 48.88 -57.12
CA ALA A 462 7.89 47.88 -58.08
C ALA A 462 9.42 47.67 -58.10
N LEU A 463 9.84 46.44 -58.44
CA LEU A 463 10.87 46.13 -59.45
C LEU A 463 10.85 44.63 -59.81
N ALA A 464 11.23 44.35 -61.05
CA ALA A 464 10.92 43.20 -61.89
C ALA A 464 11.69 41.88 -61.63
N GLY A 465 11.14 40.77 -62.16
CA GLY A 465 11.95 39.73 -62.84
C GLY A 465 11.80 38.25 -62.42
N ALA A 466 10.82 37.54 -63.03
CA ALA A 466 10.75 36.12 -63.55
C ALA A 466 11.49 34.92 -62.86
N PRO A 467 11.21 33.65 -63.28
CA PRO A 467 9.95 32.89 -63.34
C PRO A 467 9.98 31.62 -62.42
N GLY A 468 8.81 31.07 -62.05
CA GLY A 468 8.66 30.05 -60.99
C GLY A 468 8.86 28.58 -61.40
N PRO A 469 8.55 27.63 -60.50
CA PRO A 469 8.28 26.24 -60.86
C PRO A 469 6.83 25.79 -60.57
N ALA A 470 6.40 24.90 -61.47
CA ALA A 470 5.22 24.06 -61.54
C ALA A 470 4.33 23.86 -60.29
N ARG A 471 3.03 24.07 -60.51
CA ARG A 471 1.92 23.50 -59.71
C ARG A 471 1.96 21.97 -59.79
N LEU A 472 2.06 21.28 -58.65
CA LEU A 472 1.42 19.98 -58.49
C LEU A 472 0.02 20.21 -57.93
N GLY A 473 -0.99 20.02 -58.77
CA GLY A 473 -2.37 19.90 -58.34
C GLY A 473 -2.63 18.49 -57.80
N SER A 474 -3.04 18.39 -56.55
CA SER A 474 -3.75 17.24 -56.03
C SER A 474 -5.09 17.70 -55.47
N ALA A 475 -6.09 17.75 -56.35
CA ALA A 475 -7.49 17.79 -55.94
C ALA A 475 -7.88 16.39 -55.44
N SER A 476 -7.79 16.15 -54.14
CA SER A 476 -8.41 14.97 -53.53
C SER A 476 -9.86 15.30 -53.17
N LYS A 477 -10.78 14.71 -53.95
CA LYS A 477 -12.21 14.65 -53.66
C LYS A 477 -12.42 14.07 -52.26
N LEU A 478 -13.00 14.86 -51.35
CA LEU A 478 -13.49 14.41 -50.05
C LEU A 478 -14.71 13.49 -50.25
N LYS A 479 -14.61 12.24 -49.79
CA LYS A 479 -15.77 11.35 -49.60
C LYS A 479 -16.51 11.73 -48.31
N PRO A 480 -17.83 11.52 -48.22
CA PRO A 480 -18.59 11.82 -47.01
C PRO A 480 -18.09 10.98 -45.83
N LEU A 481 -17.98 11.61 -44.66
CA LEU A 481 -17.87 10.89 -43.38
C LEU A 481 -19.13 10.03 -43.25
N PHE A 482 -18.96 8.77 -42.84
CA PHE A 482 -19.96 7.68 -42.76
C PHE A 482 -20.26 6.93 -44.06
N PRO A 483 -19.53 5.84 -44.35
CA PRO A 483 -20.15 4.68 -44.97
C PRO A 483 -20.98 3.94 -43.91
N PHE A 484 -22.26 3.74 -44.18
CA PHE A 484 -23.11 2.77 -43.47
C PHE A 484 -22.41 1.41 -43.45
N ILE A 485 -21.98 0.95 -42.27
CA ILE A 485 -21.66 -0.46 -42.06
C ILE A 485 -22.89 -1.11 -41.46
N HIS A 486 -23.59 -1.89 -42.27
CA HIS A 486 -24.48 -2.94 -41.78
C HIS A 486 -23.61 -3.96 -41.03
N LEU A 487 -23.62 -3.93 -39.69
CA LEU A 487 -23.19 -5.08 -38.90
C LEU A 487 -24.41 -5.98 -38.70
N ASN A 488 -24.48 -7.04 -39.51
CA ASN A 488 -25.25 -8.21 -39.14
C ASN A 488 -24.52 -8.93 -38.01
N GLN A 489 -25.32 -9.39 -37.04
CA GLN A 489 -24.98 -10.32 -35.97
C GLN A 489 -24.00 -11.42 -36.41
N TYR A 490 -22.94 -11.67 -35.62
CA TYR A 490 -22.72 -12.94 -34.94
C TYR A 490 -21.52 -12.87 -33.98
N CYS A 491 -21.79 -13.30 -32.74
CA CYS A 491 -20.93 -13.96 -31.76
C CYS A 491 -19.70 -13.26 -31.14
N ALA A 492 -19.90 -12.88 -29.87
CA ALA A 492 -19.14 -13.30 -28.70
C ALA A 492 -17.78 -14.02 -28.94
N CYS A 493 -16.70 -13.38 -28.50
CA CYS A 493 -15.57 -14.05 -27.88
C CYS A 493 -14.99 -13.17 -26.77
N SER A 494 -15.16 -13.65 -25.55
CA SER A 494 -14.42 -13.28 -24.35
C SER A 494 -12.92 -13.39 -24.59
N VAL A 495 -12.18 -12.31 -24.35
CA VAL A 495 -10.74 -12.35 -24.17
C VAL A 495 -10.43 -11.93 -22.75
N THR A 496 -10.18 -12.94 -21.91
CA THR A 496 -9.37 -12.85 -20.71
C THR A 496 -7.96 -12.45 -21.13
N THR A 497 -7.41 -11.38 -20.58
CA THR A 497 -5.97 -11.13 -20.66
C THR A 497 -5.41 -11.01 -19.25
N THR A 498 -4.87 -12.14 -18.81
CA THR A 498 -3.88 -12.24 -17.74
C THR A 498 -2.64 -11.44 -18.09
N SER A 499 -2.17 -10.67 -17.12
CA SER A 499 -0.85 -10.08 -17.03
C SER A 499 0.25 -11.14 -17.16
N SER A 500 1.23 -10.91 -18.03
CA SER A 500 2.57 -11.47 -17.88
C SER A 500 3.59 -10.53 -18.51
N PHE A 501 4.28 -9.79 -17.65
CA PHE A 501 5.59 -9.22 -17.89
C PHE A 501 6.61 -10.37 -18.04
N GLN A 502 7.44 -10.34 -19.08
CA GLN A 502 8.78 -10.94 -19.04
C GLN A 502 9.69 -10.37 -20.15
N SER A 503 10.64 -9.56 -19.69
CA SER A 503 12.03 -9.43 -20.13
C SER A 503 12.46 -9.95 -21.51
N ASP A 504 12.89 -9.03 -22.37
CA ASP A 504 13.79 -9.30 -23.49
C ASP A 504 15.21 -9.62 -22.98
N VAL A 505 15.67 -10.85 -23.21
CA VAL A 505 17.08 -11.25 -23.12
C VAL A 505 17.54 -11.78 -24.47
N SER A 506 18.45 -11.01 -25.06
CA SER A 506 19.47 -11.34 -26.07
C SER A 506 19.43 -12.74 -26.72
N CYS A 507 19.17 -12.75 -28.03
CA CYS A 507 19.38 -13.89 -28.92
C CYS A 507 20.88 -14.11 -29.18
N SER A 508 21.40 -15.29 -28.84
CA SER A 508 22.67 -15.81 -29.34
C SER A 508 22.47 -17.17 -30.00
N ARG A 509 23.00 -17.23 -31.23
CA ARG A 509 23.17 -18.35 -32.17
C ARG A 509 23.34 -19.74 -31.55
N GLY A 510 22.75 -20.74 -32.20
CA GLY A 510 23.47 -21.99 -32.46
C GLY A 510 22.66 -23.29 -32.50
N HIS A 511 22.66 -23.90 -33.69
CA HIS A 511 22.66 -25.34 -33.97
C HIS A 511 21.34 -26.12 -34.16
N CYS A 512 21.24 -26.63 -35.39
CA CYS A 512 20.32 -27.61 -35.96
C CYS A 512 20.48 -29.03 -35.38
N SER A 513 19.39 -29.80 -35.38
CA SER A 513 19.22 -31.16 -35.99
C SER A 513 17.91 -31.77 -35.42
N ALA A 514 16.87 -32.01 -36.23
CA ALA A 514 16.59 -33.28 -36.93
C ALA A 514 16.54 -34.47 -35.93
N GLU A 515 15.41 -35.15 -35.66
CA GLU A 515 14.72 -36.08 -36.55
C GLU A 515 13.37 -36.57 -35.96
N LEU A 516 12.58 -37.23 -36.83
CA LEU A 516 11.16 -37.60 -36.79
C LEU A 516 10.91 -39.02 -36.17
N PRO A 517 9.66 -39.59 -36.13
CA PRO A 517 9.05 -40.35 -35.02
C PRO A 517 8.87 -41.85 -35.42
N PRO A 518 7.75 -42.59 -35.18
CA PRO A 518 6.71 -42.62 -34.13
C PRO A 518 6.55 -44.04 -33.52
N HIS A 519 5.68 -44.27 -32.52
CA HIS A 519 4.94 -45.56 -32.44
C HIS A 519 3.67 -45.50 -31.57
N LYS A 520 2.65 -46.20 -32.08
CA LYS A 520 1.25 -46.33 -31.63
C LYS A 520 1.08 -47.11 -30.32
N GLY A 521 -0.01 -46.86 -29.59
CA GLY A 521 -0.63 -47.91 -28.77
C GLY A 521 -1.60 -47.47 -27.65
N HIS A 522 -2.90 -47.62 -27.93
CA HIS A 522 -3.97 -48.10 -27.02
C HIS A 522 -4.59 -47.16 -25.96
N LEU A 523 -5.87 -46.85 -26.21
CA LEU A 523 -6.99 -46.59 -25.29
C LEU A 523 -7.26 -47.83 -24.37
N PRO A 524 -7.98 -47.74 -23.22
CA PRO A 524 -9.31 -47.11 -23.14
C PRO A 524 -9.79 -46.47 -21.81
N SER A 525 -10.88 -45.71 -21.98
CA SER A 525 -12.05 -45.53 -21.08
C SER A 525 -11.85 -45.10 -19.63
N GLY A 526 -12.38 -43.92 -19.29
CA GLY A 526 -12.61 -43.51 -17.90
C GLY A 526 -13.29 -42.15 -17.80
N SER A 527 -14.60 -42.17 -17.65
CA SER A 527 -15.48 -41.06 -17.30
C SER A 527 -14.95 -40.19 -16.16
N SER A 528 -14.88 -38.88 -16.36
CA SER A 528 -15.10 -37.91 -15.26
C SER A 528 -15.65 -36.60 -15.81
N GLN A 529 -16.89 -36.33 -15.40
CA GLN A 529 -17.53 -35.04 -15.50
C GLN A 529 -16.71 -34.03 -14.68
N PHE A 530 -16.20 -32.99 -15.32
CA PHE A 530 -15.74 -31.78 -14.65
C PHE A 530 -16.96 -30.87 -14.42
N PRO A 531 -17.32 -30.52 -13.17
CA PRO A 531 -18.11 -29.32 -12.92
C PRO A 531 -17.18 -28.11 -13.10
N LEU A 532 -17.57 -27.22 -14.00
CA LEU A 532 -16.98 -25.89 -14.15
C LEU A 532 -16.84 -25.20 -12.79
N ALA A 533 -15.60 -24.88 -12.43
CA ALA A 533 -15.29 -23.98 -11.33
C ALA A 533 -15.97 -22.64 -11.59
N ARG A 534 -16.86 -22.24 -10.68
CA ARG A 534 -17.38 -20.88 -10.57
C ARG A 534 -16.19 -19.93 -10.42
N LYS A 535 -16.24 -18.83 -11.17
CA LYS A 535 -15.40 -17.65 -10.97
C LYS A 535 -15.55 -17.18 -9.52
N ASP A 536 -14.47 -17.22 -8.76
CA ASP A 536 -14.38 -16.65 -7.42
C ASP A 536 -14.39 -15.12 -7.50
N THR A 537 -15.59 -14.55 -7.55
CA THR A 537 -15.86 -13.23 -6.97
C THR A 537 -15.80 -13.38 -5.44
N HIS A 538 -14.60 -13.46 -4.86
CA HIS A 538 -14.43 -13.71 -3.41
C HIS A 538 -13.52 -12.71 -2.68
N TRP A 539 -13.25 -11.55 -3.28
CA TRP A 539 -12.53 -10.44 -2.62
C TRP A 539 -13.44 -9.39 -1.96
N LEU A 540 -14.74 -9.36 -2.27
CA LEU A 540 -15.72 -8.43 -1.66
C LEU A 540 -16.47 -9.01 -0.45
N GLN A 541 -16.28 -10.29 -0.10
CA GLN A 541 -16.97 -10.94 1.03
C GLN A 541 -16.09 -11.22 2.26
N LYS A 542 -14.76 -11.05 2.19
CA LYS A 542 -13.89 -11.30 3.36
C LYS A 542 -13.68 -10.09 4.28
N VAL A 543 -14.05 -8.88 3.86
CA VAL A 543 -14.00 -7.69 4.74
C VAL A 543 -15.32 -7.46 5.50
N SER A 544 -16.45 -8.00 5.01
CA SER A 544 -17.76 -7.90 5.69
C SER A 544 -18.08 -9.02 6.69
N LEU A 545 -17.18 -9.97 6.92
CA LEU A 545 -17.40 -11.09 7.86
C LEU A 545 -16.74 -10.92 9.24
N LEU A 546 -16.22 -9.73 9.57
CA LEU A 546 -15.70 -9.39 10.91
C LEU A 546 -16.58 -8.41 11.70
N ALA A 547 -17.83 -8.20 11.29
CA ALA A 547 -18.84 -7.55 12.12
C ALA A 547 -20.17 -8.32 11.98
N PRO A 548 -20.57 -9.05 13.02
CA PRO A 548 -21.66 -8.51 13.81
C PRO A 548 -21.44 -8.67 15.33
N ASN A 549 -21.97 -7.69 16.05
CA ASN A 549 -22.05 -7.57 17.52
C ASN A 549 -20.90 -6.86 18.23
N PHE A 550 -20.61 -5.61 17.86
CA PHE A 550 -20.30 -4.57 18.86
C PHE A 550 -20.82 -3.23 18.32
N PHE A 551 -21.78 -2.67 19.07
CA PHE A 551 -22.49 -1.39 18.92
C PHE A 551 -22.14 -0.44 17.78
#